data_AF-A0A6B0SPZ2-F1
#
_entry.id   AF-A0A6B0SPZ2-F1
#
_cell.length_a   1.000
_cell.length_b   1.000
_cell.length_c   1.000
_cell.angle_alpha   90.00
_cell.angle_beta   90.00
_cell.angle_gamma   90.00
#
_symmetry.space_group_name_H-M   'P 1'
#
loop_
_entity.id
_entity.type
_entity.pdbx_description
1 polymer ?
#
loop_
_entity_poly.entity_id
_entity_poly.type
_entity_poly.pdbx_seq_one_letter_code
_entity_poly.pdbx_strand_id
1 'polypeptide(L)'
;PTWPRRMRTPCSSKADGARTRRLKSAPATTSHRSPDCADVVVPIASVRAVGEPLTEAVAHRPERVAELTGRSVGEEIRPADVATVLAHPEGGRKDVPPDASVVPLVNMADDAALVETATQIADGVHQRADVQRVVVTSLKAEDPVKAVVSD
;
A
#
# COMPACT_ATOMS: atom_id res chain seq x y z
N PRO A 1 -40.54 -20.15 -5.29
CA PRO A 1 -39.93 -18.98 -5.97
C PRO A 1 -38.76 -18.42 -5.13
N THR A 2 -37.56 -18.51 -5.70
CA THR A 2 -36.23 -18.02 -5.28
C THR A 2 -36.24 -16.55 -4.82
N TRP A 3 -35.53 -16.02 -3.80
CA TRP A 3 -34.16 -16.20 -3.26
C TRP A 3 -34.11 -15.72 -1.77
N PRO A 4 -33.01 -15.99 -1.03
CA PRO A 4 -32.35 -14.85 -0.39
C PRO A 4 -30.86 -14.78 -0.74
N ARG A 5 -30.44 -13.63 -1.27
CA ARG A 5 -29.03 -13.23 -1.35
C ARG A 5 -28.51 -13.09 0.08
N ARG A 6 -27.49 -13.85 0.46
CA ARG A 6 -26.66 -13.54 1.63
C ARG A 6 -26.12 -12.13 1.43
N MET A 7 -26.61 -11.16 2.21
CA MET A 7 -25.88 -9.91 2.39
C MET A 7 -24.61 -10.28 3.13
N ARG A 8 -23.47 -10.25 2.44
CA ARG A 8 -22.16 -10.33 3.07
C ARG A 8 -21.88 -8.96 3.69
N THR A 9 -21.85 -8.93 5.01
CA THR A 9 -21.53 -7.72 5.77
C THR A 9 -20.06 -7.37 5.53
N PRO A 10 -19.71 -6.14 5.13
CA PRO A 10 -18.32 -5.71 5.03
C PRO A 10 -17.66 -5.83 6.40
N CYS A 11 -16.66 -6.71 6.54
CA CYS A 11 -15.86 -6.81 7.74
C CYS A 11 -14.65 -5.89 7.60
N SER A 12 -14.73 -4.68 8.16
CA SER A 12 -13.55 -3.82 8.34
C SER A 12 -12.81 -4.22 9.61
N SER A 13 -11.65 -4.85 9.51
CA SER A 13 -10.74 -4.98 10.66
C SER A 13 -9.80 -3.79 10.72
N LYS A 14 -9.86 -3.00 11.81
CA LYS A 14 -8.88 -1.94 12.08
C LYS A 14 -7.57 -2.58 12.52
N ALA A 15 -6.53 -2.51 11.68
CA ALA A 15 -5.18 -2.79 12.12
C ALA A 15 -4.79 -1.73 13.17
N ASP A 16 -4.57 -2.17 14.40
CA ASP A 16 -4.29 -1.33 15.57
C ASP A 16 -2.99 -0.50 15.43
N GLY A 17 -3.00 0.69 16.05
CA GLY A 17 -1.81 1.43 16.50
C GLY A 17 -0.91 2.12 15.49
N ALA A 18 -1.38 3.19 14.84
CA ALA A 18 -0.51 4.16 14.17
C ALA A 18 0.33 4.95 15.20
N ARG A 19 1.59 4.58 15.39
CA ARG A 19 2.63 5.52 15.81
C ARG A 19 3.39 6.01 14.58
N THR A 20 2.85 7.06 13.95
CA THR A 20 3.58 8.10 13.19
C THR A 20 4.76 7.68 12.28
N ARG A 21 4.68 6.60 11.49
CA ARG A 21 5.70 6.27 10.48
C ARG A 21 5.11 6.18 9.07
N ARG A 22 5.88 6.66 8.07
CA ARG A 22 5.40 6.97 6.71
C ARG A 22 5.27 5.75 5.80
N LEU A 23 5.97 4.65 6.10
CA LEU A 23 5.84 3.36 5.43
C LEU A 23 5.66 2.23 6.45
N LYS A 24 4.66 1.37 6.23
CA LYS A 24 4.36 0.19 7.06
C LYS A 24 4.75 -1.07 6.29
N SER A 25 5.84 -1.72 6.67
CA SER A 25 6.19 -3.06 6.20
C SER A 25 5.68 -4.11 7.21
N ALA A 26 5.19 -5.24 6.66
CA ALA A 26 4.55 -6.42 7.25
C ALA A 26 4.57 -6.60 8.79
N PRO A 27 3.49 -7.14 9.38
CA PRO A 27 3.35 -7.20 10.82
C PRO A 27 4.28 -8.25 11.47
N ALA A 28 4.40 -8.21 12.80
CA ALA A 28 5.22 -9.16 13.57
C ALA A 28 4.61 -10.57 13.56
N THR A 29 5.39 -11.59 13.92
CA THR A 29 5.01 -13.02 13.92
C THR A 29 3.83 -13.39 14.83
N THR A 30 3.34 -12.44 15.64
CA THR A 30 2.11 -12.52 16.46
C THR A 30 0.97 -11.66 15.92
N SER A 31 1.02 -11.25 14.66
CA SER A 31 -0.08 -10.56 13.99
C SER A 31 -1.26 -11.50 13.83
N HIS A 32 -2.42 -11.12 14.36
CA HIS A 32 -3.67 -11.80 14.05
C HIS A 32 -3.80 -11.98 12.52
N ARG A 33 -3.93 -13.25 12.12
CA ARG A 33 -4.22 -13.70 10.77
C ARG A 33 -5.35 -12.83 10.20
N SER A 34 -5.17 -12.28 8.99
CA SER A 34 -6.26 -11.65 8.26
C SER A 34 -7.48 -12.57 8.34
N PRO A 35 -8.67 -12.08 8.75
CA PRO A 35 -9.85 -12.92 8.75
C PRO A 35 -10.11 -13.38 7.30
N ASP A 36 -10.51 -14.64 7.12
CA ASP A 36 -10.81 -15.26 5.81
C ASP A 36 -11.94 -14.56 5.01
N CYS A 37 -12.43 -13.41 5.49
CA CYS A 37 -13.47 -12.56 4.90
C CYS A 37 -12.97 -11.19 4.42
N ALA A 38 -11.67 -10.93 4.36
CA ALA A 38 -11.17 -9.71 3.76
C ALA A 38 -11.42 -9.74 2.23
N ASP A 39 -12.57 -9.22 1.80
CA ASP A 39 -12.90 -9.09 0.38
C ASP A 39 -11.96 -8.12 -0.35
N VAL A 40 -11.35 -7.16 0.39
CA VAL A 40 -10.41 -6.16 -0.13
C VAL A 40 -9.26 -5.91 0.85
N VAL A 41 -8.01 -5.94 0.36
CA VAL A 41 -6.80 -5.54 1.10
C VAL A 41 -6.24 -4.26 0.49
N VAL A 42 -5.99 -3.26 1.34
CA VAL A 42 -5.50 -1.93 0.92
C VAL A 42 -4.12 -1.68 1.52
N PRO A 43 -3.02 -2.05 0.84
CA PRO A 43 -1.69 -1.65 1.26
C PRO A 43 -1.48 -0.15 1.04
N ILE A 44 -0.99 0.54 2.08
CA ILE A 44 -0.84 2.00 2.08
C ILE A 44 0.64 2.38 2.10
N ALA A 45 1.05 3.23 1.17
CA ALA A 45 2.36 3.89 1.17
C ALA A 45 2.21 5.42 1.09
N SER A 46 3.21 6.15 1.57
CA SER A 46 3.31 7.60 1.40
C SER A 46 4.16 7.93 0.18
N VAL A 47 3.68 8.80 -0.70
CA VAL A 47 4.51 9.31 -1.82
C VAL A 47 5.70 10.11 -1.32
N ARG A 48 5.59 10.74 -0.15
CA ARG A 48 6.66 11.52 0.50
C ARG A 48 7.82 10.67 1.00
N ALA A 49 7.73 9.34 0.91
CA ALA A 49 8.88 8.47 1.17
C ALA A 49 9.88 8.51 0.00
N VAL A 50 9.44 8.85 -1.21
CA VAL A 50 10.33 9.04 -2.36
C VAL A 50 11.23 10.24 -2.13
N GLY A 51 12.52 10.09 -2.44
CA GLY A 51 13.54 11.12 -2.21
C GLY A 51 14.09 11.17 -0.78
N GLU A 52 13.50 10.41 0.15
CA GLU A 52 14.02 10.28 1.51
C GLU A 52 14.99 9.08 1.60
N PRO A 53 15.99 9.13 2.50
CA PRO A 53 16.87 8.00 2.75
C PRO A 53 16.11 6.87 3.45
N LEU A 54 16.34 5.63 3.01
CA LEU A 54 15.74 4.43 3.58
C LEU A 54 16.22 4.23 5.02
N THR A 55 15.46 4.73 5.97
CA THR A 55 15.81 4.71 7.39
C THR A 55 14.59 4.33 8.21
N GLU A 56 14.81 4.03 9.49
CA GLU A 56 13.73 3.75 10.43
C GLU A 56 12.74 4.91 10.57
N ALA A 57 13.19 6.16 10.38
CA ALA A 57 12.33 7.34 10.41
C ALA A 57 11.27 7.31 9.29
N VAL A 58 11.60 6.70 8.15
CA VAL A 58 10.76 6.66 6.95
C VAL A 58 9.98 5.34 6.89
N ALA A 59 10.59 4.21 7.24
CA ALA A 59 9.99 2.88 7.19
C ALA A 59 10.01 2.15 8.54
N HIS A 60 8.93 1.44 8.85
CA HIS A 60 8.81 0.66 10.09
C HIS A 60 9.82 -0.51 10.19
N ARG A 61 10.30 -1.04 9.07
CA ARG A 61 11.40 -2.02 8.97
C ARG A 61 12.19 -1.74 7.69
N PRO A 62 13.16 -0.82 7.70
CA PRO A 62 13.90 -0.43 6.50
C PRO A 62 14.71 -1.61 5.94
N GLU A 63 15.16 -2.54 6.77
CA GLU A 63 15.91 -3.74 6.35
C GLU A 63 15.07 -4.64 5.45
N ARG A 64 13.78 -4.83 5.79
CA ARG A 64 12.86 -5.57 4.91
C ARG A 64 12.61 -4.85 3.60
N VAL A 65 12.51 -3.52 3.62
CA VAL A 65 12.35 -2.76 2.38
C VAL A 65 13.61 -2.89 1.52
N ALA A 66 14.79 -2.80 2.14
CA ALA A 66 16.08 -3.02 1.50
C ALA A 66 16.15 -4.40 0.83
N GLU A 67 15.80 -5.48 1.54
CA GLU A 67 15.74 -6.84 1.00
C GLU A 67 14.80 -6.96 -0.20
N LEU A 68 13.60 -6.36 -0.11
CA LEU A 68 12.60 -6.44 -1.18
C LEU A 68 12.95 -5.62 -2.43
N THR A 69 13.70 -4.53 -2.25
CA THR A 69 13.98 -3.55 -3.31
C THR A 69 15.42 -3.62 -3.83
N GLY A 70 16.28 -4.42 -3.19
CA GLY A 70 17.72 -4.47 -3.45
C GLY A 70 18.45 -3.21 -3.01
N ARG A 71 17.84 -2.36 -2.17
CA ARG A 71 18.41 -1.10 -1.69
C ARG A 71 19.23 -1.29 -0.43
N SER A 72 20.15 -0.37 -0.18
CA SER A 72 20.85 -0.29 1.09
C SER A 72 20.12 0.64 2.06
N VAL A 73 20.19 0.35 3.37
CA VAL A 73 19.73 1.30 4.40
C VAL A 73 20.55 2.59 4.26
N GLY A 74 19.86 3.73 4.26
CA GLY A 74 20.43 5.06 4.02
C GLY A 74 20.41 5.50 2.54
N GLU A 75 20.13 4.60 1.59
CA GLU A 75 19.99 4.96 0.18
C GLU A 75 18.66 5.66 -0.09
N GLU A 76 18.65 6.57 -1.06
CA GLU A 76 17.44 7.28 -1.48
C GLU A 76 16.40 6.31 -2.08
N ILE A 77 15.18 6.42 -1.55
CA ILE A 77 14.01 5.67 -2.01
C ILE A 77 13.51 6.29 -3.33
N ARG A 78 13.40 5.45 -4.36
CA ARG A 78 12.83 5.82 -5.67
C ARG A 78 11.37 5.36 -5.80
N PRO A 79 10.60 5.92 -6.74
CA PRO A 79 9.23 5.48 -7.01
C PRO A 79 9.11 3.97 -7.26
N ALA A 80 10.06 3.40 -8.01
CA ALA A 80 10.11 1.97 -8.31
C ALA A 80 10.29 1.08 -7.07
N ASP A 81 10.95 1.59 -6.03
CA ASP A 81 11.15 0.84 -4.78
C ASP A 81 9.81 0.75 -4.01
N VAL A 82 9.07 1.85 -3.95
CA VAL A 82 7.73 1.88 -3.35
C VAL A 82 6.77 0.97 -4.11
N ALA A 83 6.79 1.02 -5.44
CA ALA A 83 6.00 0.15 -6.28
C ALA A 83 6.33 -1.33 -6.04
N THR A 84 7.61 -1.66 -5.91
CA THR A 84 8.08 -3.02 -5.60
C THR A 84 7.52 -3.47 -4.25
N VAL A 85 7.64 -2.66 -3.19
CA VAL A 85 7.10 -3.01 -1.87
C VAL A 85 5.59 -3.21 -1.91
N LEU A 86 4.83 -2.34 -2.58
CA LEU A 86 3.36 -2.44 -2.68
C LEU A 86 2.92 -3.69 -3.46
N ALA A 87 3.63 -4.05 -4.52
CA ALA A 87 3.32 -5.20 -5.37
C ALA A 87 3.84 -6.54 -4.82
N HIS A 88 4.80 -6.53 -3.89
CA HIS A 88 5.49 -7.74 -3.46
C HIS A 88 4.61 -8.64 -2.56
N PRO A 89 4.59 -9.98 -2.79
CA PRO A 89 3.89 -10.96 -1.94
C PRO A 89 4.27 -10.90 -0.46
N GLU A 90 5.55 -10.72 -0.15
CA GLU A 90 6.02 -10.54 1.24
C GLU A 90 5.96 -9.09 1.75
N GLY A 91 5.50 -8.16 0.92
CA GLY A 91 5.37 -6.74 1.20
C GLY A 91 3.90 -6.32 1.36
N GLY A 92 3.42 -5.46 0.46
CA GLY A 92 2.05 -4.95 0.45
C GLY A 92 0.98 -6.01 0.20
N ARG A 93 1.36 -7.18 -0.31
CA ARG A 93 0.44 -8.30 -0.56
C ARG A 93 0.60 -9.46 0.43
N LYS A 94 1.30 -9.25 1.54
CA LYS A 94 1.49 -10.29 2.56
C LYS A 94 0.16 -10.61 3.23
N ASP A 95 -0.10 -11.90 3.42
CA ASP A 95 -1.31 -12.43 4.05
C ASP A 95 -2.62 -12.05 3.33
N VAL A 96 -2.53 -11.72 2.02
CA VAL A 96 -3.69 -11.52 1.15
C VAL A 96 -4.27 -12.89 0.77
N PRO A 97 -5.55 -13.15 1.07
CA PRO A 97 -6.23 -14.37 0.61
C PRO A 97 -6.25 -14.45 -0.93
N PRO A 98 -6.20 -15.64 -1.54
CA PRO A 98 -6.21 -15.81 -3.00
C PRO A 98 -7.39 -15.12 -3.72
N ASP A 99 -8.54 -15.06 -3.06
CA ASP A 99 -9.77 -14.49 -3.60
C ASP A 99 -9.99 -13.01 -3.22
N ALA A 100 -9.06 -12.40 -2.48
CA ALA A 100 -9.17 -11.02 -2.03
C ALA A 100 -8.69 -10.04 -3.11
N SER A 101 -9.45 -8.96 -3.31
CA SER A 101 -9.04 -7.87 -4.21
C SER A 101 -7.98 -7.00 -3.53
N VAL A 102 -6.85 -6.74 -4.20
CA VAL A 102 -5.85 -5.79 -3.68
C VAL A 102 -6.03 -4.45 -4.37
N VAL A 103 -6.18 -3.38 -3.56
CA VAL A 103 -6.25 -2.00 -4.04
C VAL A 103 -5.19 -1.18 -3.34
N PRO A 104 -3.98 -1.06 -3.92
CA PRO A 104 -2.92 -0.25 -3.33
C PRO A 104 -3.32 1.22 -3.26
N LEU A 105 -2.92 1.88 -2.17
CA LEU A 105 -3.20 3.29 -1.93
C LEU A 105 -1.91 4.06 -1.67
N VAL A 106 -1.67 5.08 -2.49
CA VAL A 106 -0.55 6.01 -2.36
C VAL A 106 -1.09 7.32 -1.79
N ASN A 107 -0.66 7.69 -0.58
CA ASN A 107 -1.17 8.85 0.16
C ASN A 107 -0.16 10.00 0.23
N MET A 108 -0.65 11.18 0.64
CA MET A 108 0.07 12.44 0.81
C MET A 108 0.50 13.10 -0.50
N ALA A 109 -0.23 12.84 -1.58
CA ALA A 109 -0.07 13.53 -2.86
C ALA A 109 -0.71 14.93 -2.81
N ASP A 110 -0.11 15.80 -2.00
CA ASP A 110 -0.71 17.08 -1.62
C ASP A 110 -0.55 18.19 -2.69
N ASP A 111 0.32 17.98 -3.67
CA ASP A 111 0.57 18.89 -4.79
C ASP A 111 0.76 18.14 -6.12
N ALA A 112 0.84 18.87 -7.23
CA ALA A 112 0.91 18.29 -8.57
C ALA A 112 2.16 17.42 -8.81
N ALA A 113 3.32 17.79 -8.25
CA ALA A 113 4.55 17.03 -8.41
C ALA A 113 4.50 15.71 -7.61
N LEU A 114 3.87 15.73 -6.43
CA LEU A 114 3.61 14.53 -5.66
C LEU A 114 2.54 13.65 -6.32
N VAL A 115 1.53 14.20 -6.99
CA VAL A 115 0.58 13.42 -7.78
C VAL A 115 1.27 12.73 -8.96
N GLU A 116 2.16 13.41 -9.67
CA GLU A 116 2.96 12.82 -10.74
C GLU A 116 3.82 11.65 -10.23
N THR A 117 4.54 11.87 -9.11
CA THR A 117 5.34 10.82 -8.47
C THR A 117 4.48 9.64 -8.03
N ALA A 118 3.31 9.90 -7.44
CA ALA A 118 2.39 8.85 -7.02
C ALA A 118 1.82 8.06 -8.22
N THR A 119 1.64 8.71 -9.36
CA THR A 119 1.21 8.06 -10.62
C THR A 119 2.31 7.14 -11.14
N GLN A 120 3.57 7.57 -11.11
CA GLN A 120 4.71 6.71 -11.47
C GLN A 120 4.81 5.47 -10.57
N ILE A 121 4.50 5.61 -9.27
CA ILE A 121 4.42 4.46 -8.35
C ILE A 121 3.28 3.54 -8.78
N ALA A 122 2.10 4.07 -9.09
CA ALA A 122 0.95 3.30 -9.52
C ALA A 122 1.22 2.50 -10.80
N ASP A 123 1.81 3.13 -11.82
CA ASP A 123 2.21 2.46 -13.06
C ASP A 123 3.22 1.35 -12.79
N GLY A 124 4.18 1.61 -11.89
CA GLY A 124 5.15 0.62 -11.45
C GLY A 124 4.52 -0.57 -10.73
N VAL A 125 3.40 -0.37 -10.03
CA VAL A 125 2.65 -1.46 -9.37
C VAL A 125 1.97 -2.32 -10.41
N HIS A 126 1.26 -1.72 -11.38
CA HIS A 126 0.58 -2.46 -12.47
C HIS A 126 1.55 -3.31 -13.28
N GLN A 127 2.78 -2.82 -13.51
CA GLN A 127 3.83 -3.61 -14.17
C GLN A 127 4.32 -4.83 -13.37
N ARG A 128 4.09 -4.87 -12.05
CA ARG A 128 4.65 -5.88 -11.13
C ARG A 128 3.60 -6.82 -10.54
N ALA A 129 2.34 -6.40 -10.51
CA ALA A 129 1.25 -7.17 -9.94
C ALA A 129 -0.06 -6.88 -10.70
N ASP A 130 -0.82 -7.96 -10.93
CA ASP A 130 -2.19 -7.88 -11.41
C ASP A 130 -3.10 -7.29 -10.32
N VAL A 131 -3.28 -5.97 -10.37
CA VAL A 131 -4.19 -5.21 -9.51
C VAL A 131 -5.08 -4.34 -10.39
N GLN A 132 -6.40 -4.37 -10.17
CA GLN A 132 -7.32 -3.64 -11.05
C GLN A 132 -7.17 -2.12 -10.98
N ARG A 133 -6.70 -1.60 -9.84
CA ARG A 133 -6.61 -0.16 -9.60
C ARG A 133 -5.64 0.18 -8.47
N VAL A 134 -5.01 1.34 -8.59
CA VAL A 134 -4.23 2.00 -7.54
C VAL A 134 -4.85 3.37 -7.27
N VAL A 135 -5.04 3.72 -6.00
CA VAL A 135 -5.68 4.98 -5.60
C VAL A 135 -4.64 5.95 -5.08
N VAL A 136 -4.61 7.16 -5.63
CA VAL A 136 -3.76 8.26 -5.16
C VAL A 136 -4.61 9.23 -4.34
N THR A 137 -4.11 9.60 -3.16
CA THR A 137 -4.87 10.40 -2.20
C THR A 137 -4.06 11.52 -1.54
N SER A 138 -4.78 12.54 -1.10
CA SER A 138 -4.33 13.55 -0.12
C SER A 138 -5.43 13.74 0.92
N LEU A 139 -5.27 13.12 2.09
CA LEU A 139 -6.26 13.18 3.17
C LEU A 139 -6.41 14.55 3.84
N LYS A 140 -5.64 15.57 3.39
CA LYS A 140 -5.77 16.95 3.85
C LYS A 140 -6.69 17.81 2.98
N ALA A 141 -6.98 17.35 1.77
CA ALA A 141 -7.81 18.09 0.82
C ALA A 141 -9.30 17.79 1.04
N GLU A 142 -10.16 18.75 0.71
CA GLU A 142 -11.62 18.56 0.70
C GLU A 142 -12.04 17.47 -0.28
N ASP A 143 -11.35 17.35 -1.41
CA ASP A 143 -11.40 16.20 -2.31
C ASP A 143 -10.14 15.32 -2.11
N PRO A 144 -10.26 14.22 -1.34
CA PRO A 144 -9.11 13.44 -0.91
C PRO A 144 -8.59 12.47 -1.97
N VAL A 145 -9.36 12.16 -3.02
CA VAL A 145 -8.92 11.27 -4.10
C VAL A 145 -8.34 12.13 -5.22
N LYS A 146 -7.06 11.99 -5.51
CA LYS A 146 -6.35 12.79 -6.52
C LYS A 146 -6.25 12.10 -7.87
N ALA A 147 -6.16 10.77 -7.86
CA ALA A 147 -6.22 9.96 -9.07
C ALA A 147 -6.67 8.54 -8.73
N VAL A 148 -7.28 7.88 -9.71
CA VAL A 148 -7.47 6.42 -9.73
C VAL A 148 -6.79 5.94 -11.00
N VAL A 149 -5.72 5.15 -10.84
CA VAL A 149 -4.96 4.60 -11.95
C VAL A 149 -5.41 3.16 -12.16
N SER A 150 -6.03 2.88 -13.29
CA SER A 150 -6.49 1.55 -13.68
C SER A 150 -5.55 0.94 -14.71
N ASP A 151 -5.49 -0.39 -14.72
CA ASP A 151 -4.80 -1.20 -15.74
C ASP A 151 -5.62 -1.24 -17.05
#